data_AF-A0A0F9RPC4-F1
#
_entry.id   AF-A0A0F9RPC4-F1
#
_cell.length_a   1.000
_cell.length_b   1.000
_cell.length_c   1.000
_cell.angle_alpha   90.00
_cell.angle_beta   90.00
_cell.angle_gamma   90.00
#
_symmetry.space_group_name_H-M   'P 1'
#
loop_
_entity.id
_entity.type
_entity.pdbx_description
1 polymer ?
#
loop_
_entity_poly.entity_id
_entity_poly.type
_entity_poly.pdbx_seq_one_letter_code
_entity_poly.pdbx_strand_id
1 'polypeptide(L)'
;MTEKAYYRSRSEAIRNLVRAGHSFASIGRLFGISRQRVEQIYRPKQRRARQAIRHRIPPTRCQRCARKAPLHGHHPNYDNARHVEWLCVPCHNTVHPHAGHSRRKFTTAQLLEMKGTMTYRAFALLVGVAPSTITKWLNGAIPRHKPTLLKLRMVENERSQH
;
A
#
# COMPACT_ATOMS: atom_id res chain seq x y z
N MET A 1 -9.90 36.35 -16.04
CA MET A 1 -8.94 35.24 -15.86
C MET A 1 -9.42 34.04 -16.65
N THR A 2 -8.60 33.43 -17.52
CA THR A 2 -9.04 32.28 -18.32
C THR A 2 -9.07 30.99 -17.48
N GLU A 3 -9.93 30.05 -17.84
CA GLU A 3 -9.99 28.73 -17.19
C GLU A 3 -8.61 28.02 -17.18
N LYS A 4 -7.85 28.16 -18.28
CA LYS A 4 -6.47 27.64 -18.37
C LYS A 4 -5.53 28.27 -17.34
N ALA A 5 -5.65 29.57 -17.06
CA ALA A 5 -4.82 30.25 -16.06
C ALA A 5 -5.14 29.74 -14.63
N TYR A 6 -6.41 29.52 -14.33
CA TYR A 6 -6.85 28.95 -13.05
C TYR A 6 -6.29 27.53 -12.81
N TYR A 7 -6.32 26.64 -13.81
CA TYR A 7 -5.77 25.28 -13.63
C TYR A 7 -4.26 25.26 -13.49
N ARG A 8 -3.53 26.18 -14.15
CA ARG A 8 -2.08 26.32 -14.00
C ARG A 8 -1.74 26.73 -12.58
N SER A 9 -2.39 27.77 -12.05
CA SER A 9 -2.16 28.25 -10.68
C SER A 9 -2.49 27.18 -9.64
N ARG A 10 -3.58 26.44 -9.83
CA ARG A 10 -3.95 25.32 -8.95
C ARG A 10 -2.91 24.20 -8.94
N SER A 11 -2.41 23.81 -10.11
CA SER A 11 -1.43 22.71 -10.23
C SER A 11 -0.08 23.10 -9.62
N GLU A 12 0.27 24.38 -9.68
CA GLU A 12 1.46 24.94 -9.05
C GLU A 12 1.32 25.01 -7.53
N ALA A 13 0.18 25.49 -7.02
CA ALA A 13 -0.11 25.50 -5.59
C ALA A 13 -0.03 24.09 -4.98
N ILE A 14 -0.57 23.08 -5.66
CA ILE A 14 -0.43 21.66 -5.25
C ILE A 14 1.05 21.25 -5.17
N ARG A 15 1.87 21.59 -6.19
CA ARG A 15 3.30 21.25 -6.19
C ARG A 15 4.05 21.93 -5.04
N ASN A 16 3.74 23.19 -4.75
CA ASN A 16 4.38 23.93 -3.66
C ASN A 16 4.05 23.32 -2.29
N LEU A 17 2.79 22.94 -2.05
CA LEU A 17 2.40 22.27 -0.79
C LEU A 17 3.06 20.91 -0.61
N VAL A 18 3.23 20.13 -1.69
CA VAL A 18 3.98 18.86 -1.61
C VAL A 18 5.44 19.11 -1.24
N ARG A 19 6.08 20.12 -1.84
CA ARG A 19 7.47 20.50 -1.51
C ARG A 19 7.60 20.99 -0.06
N ALA A 20 6.56 21.62 0.47
CA ALA A 20 6.47 22.02 1.87
C ALA A 20 6.16 20.85 2.84
N GLY A 21 6.08 19.61 2.35
CA GLY A 21 5.90 18.42 3.19
C GLY A 21 4.44 18.05 3.49
N HIS A 22 3.46 18.73 2.91
CA HIS A 22 2.06 18.35 3.10
C HIS A 22 1.75 17.01 2.43
N SER A 23 1.03 16.15 3.16
CA SER A 23 0.54 14.89 2.60
C SER A 23 -0.50 15.13 1.49
N PHE A 24 -0.55 14.25 0.49
CA PHE A 24 -1.57 14.35 -0.58
C PHE A 24 -3.01 14.32 -0.05
N ALA A 25 -3.26 13.67 1.09
CA ALA A 25 -4.57 13.65 1.73
C ALA A 25 -4.94 15.02 2.33
N SER A 26 -4.01 15.70 3.00
CA SER A 26 -4.20 17.05 3.53
C SER A 26 -4.45 18.06 2.41
N ILE A 27 -3.65 18.00 1.34
CA ILE A 27 -3.84 18.84 0.15
C ILE A 27 -5.20 18.57 -0.49
N GLY A 28 -5.61 17.31 -0.58
CA GLY A 28 -6.92 16.95 -1.14
C GLY A 28 -8.08 17.61 -0.38
N ARG A 29 -8.04 17.56 0.96
CA ARG A 29 -9.02 18.24 1.81
C ARG A 29 -9.04 19.75 1.58
N LEU A 30 -7.85 20.38 1.52
CA LEU A 30 -7.73 21.82 1.29
C LEU A 30 -8.35 22.28 -0.04
N PHE A 31 -8.18 21.49 -1.10
CA PHE A 31 -8.67 21.83 -2.45
C PHE A 31 -10.02 21.21 -2.80
N GLY A 32 -10.71 20.55 -1.85
CA GLY A 32 -11.97 19.85 -2.11
C GLY A 32 -11.87 18.75 -3.19
N ILE A 33 -10.74 18.05 -3.27
CA ILE A 33 -10.51 16.97 -4.25
C ILE A 33 -9.93 15.72 -3.60
N SER A 34 -10.10 14.57 -4.26
CA SER A 34 -9.58 13.30 -3.73
C SER A 34 -8.05 13.27 -3.67
N ARG A 35 -7.50 12.51 -2.72
CA ARG A 35 -6.04 12.20 -2.63
C ARG A 35 -5.49 11.73 -3.98
N GLN A 36 -6.23 10.86 -4.65
CA GLN A 36 -5.82 10.31 -5.95
C GLN A 36 -5.76 11.38 -7.03
N ARG A 37 -6.67 12.36 -7.01
CA ARG A 37 -6.65 13.49 -7.95
C ARG A 37 -5.43 14.38 -7.72
N VAL A 38 -5.08 14.66 -6.46
CA VAL A 38 -3.85 15.38 -6.11
C VAL A 38 -2.62 14.65 -6.64
N GLU A 39 -2.52 13.33 -6.41
CA GLU A 39 -1.42 12.49 -6.91
C GLU A 39 -1.33 12.56 -8.44
N GLN A 40 -2.45 12.50 -9.16
CA GLN A 40 -2.50 12.62 -10.62
C GLN A 40 -2.03 13.97 -11.15
N ILE A 41 -2.34 15.06 -10.44
CA ILE A 41 -1.89 16.42 -10.79
C ILE A 41 -0.38 16.54 -10.53
N TYR A 42 0.09 16.00 -9.40
CA TYR A 42 1.50 16.04 -9.03
C TYR A 42 2.39 15.14 -9.91
N ARG A 43 1.86 13.99 -10.37
CA ARG A 43 2.58 12.95 -11.12
C ARG A 43 2.02 12.75 -12.54
N PRO A 44 2.11 13.76 -13.42
CA PRO A 44 1.47 13.68 -14.74
C PRO A 44 2.07 12.59 -15.64
N LYS A 45 3.38 12.32 -15.53
CA LYS A 45 4.06 11.27 -16.31
C LYS A 45 3.53 9.87 -15.95
N GLN A 46 3.41 9.58 -14.66
CA GLN A 46 2.84 8.33 -14.15
C GLN A 46 1.36 8.18 -14.54
N ARG A 47 0.59 9.27 -14.56
CA ARG A 47 -0.78 9.25 -15.08
C ARG A 47 -0.82 8.86 -16.56
N ARG A 48 0.02 9.47 -17.40
CA ARG A 48 0.12 9.14 -18.84
C ARG A 48 0.53 7.69 -19.06
N ALA A 49 1.50 7.20 -18.28
CA ALA A 49 1.93 5.80 -18.29
C ALA A 49 0.78 4.83 -17.96
N ARG A 50 0.03 5.09 -16.88
CA ARG A 50 -1.19 4.32 -16.52
C ARG A 50 -2.25 4.35 -17.62
N GLN A 51 -2.40 5.47 -18.33
CA GLN A 51 -3.34 5.56 -19.46
C GLN A 51 -2.86 4.74 -20.66
N ALA A 52 -1.55 4.74 -20.95
CA ALA A 52 -0.97 4.02 -22.08
C ALA A 52 -1.10 2.49 -21.97
N ILE A 53 -1.17 1.94 -20.75
CA ILE A 53 -1.35 0.49 -20.53
C ILE A 53 -2.81 0.03 -20.59
N ARG A 54 -3.79 0.94 -20.45
CA ARG A 54 -5.21 0.58 -20.26
C ARG A 54 -5.76 -0.32 -21.38
N HIS A 55 -5.26 -0.14 -22.60
CA HIS A 55 -5.73 -0.83 -23.80
C HIS A 55 -4.71 -1.84 -24.34
N ARG A 56 -3.63 -2.11 -23.61
CA ARG A 56 -2.61 -3.06 -24.04
C ARG A 56 -2.96 -4.45 -23.53
N ILE A 57 -2.91 -5.42 -24.42
CA ILE A 57 -3.04 -6.83 -24.08
C ILE A 57 -1.68 -7.29 -23.52
N PRO A 58 -1.60 -7.71 -22.25
CA PRO A 58 -0.36 -8.25 -21.70
C PRO A 58 -0.01 -9.59 -22.38
N PRO A 59 1.29 -9.94 -22.49
CA PRO A 59 1.68 -11.28 -22.91
C PRO A 59 1.21 -12.33 -21.90
N THR A 60 1.28 -13.60 -22.27
CA THR A 60 0.84 -14.71 -21.40
C THR A 60 1.88 -15.09 -20.34
N ARG A 61 3.12 -14.61 -20.46
CA ARG A 61 4.27 -14.98 -19.62
C ARG A 61 5.05 -13.75 -19.18
N CYS A 62 5.63 -13.82 -17.98
CA CYS A 62 6.50 -12.79 -17.43
C CYS A 62 7.73 -12.59 -18.32
N GLN A 63 8.04 -11.35 -18.69
CA GLN A 63 9.19 -11.04 -19.55
C GLN A 63 10.55 -11.27 -18.88
N ARG A 64 10.60 -11.40 -17.54
CA ARG A 64 11.84 -11.63 -16.79
C ARG A 64 12.10 -13.09 -16.43
N CYS A 65 11.07 -13.85 -16.06
CA CYS A 65 11.23 -15.23 -15.58
C CYS A 65 10.44 -16.27 -16.39
N ALA A 66 9.77 -15.86 -17.47
CA ALA A 66 8.98 -16.69 -18.38
C ALA A 66 7.82 -17.50 -17.76
N ARG A 67 7.53 -17.33 -16.46
CA ARG A 67 6.41 -18.01 -15.79
C ARG A 67 5.06 -17.46 -16.27
N LYS A 68 4.07 -18.34 -16.42
CA LYS A 68 2.66 -18.00 -16.65
C LYS A 68 2.02 -17.61 -15.32
N ALA A 69 1.69 -16.34 -15.14
CA ALA A 69 1.12 -15.78 -13.91
C ALA A 69 0.40 -14.45 -14.22
N PRO A 70 -0.41 -13.90 -13.29
CA PRO A 70 -0.89 -12.52 -13.41
C PRO A 70 0.28 -11.54 -13.56
N LEU A 71 0.23 -10.72 -14.61
CA LEU A 71 1.29 -9.77 -14.96
C LEU A 71 0.88 -8.34 -14.59
N HIS A 72 1.85 -7.59 -14.10
CA HIS A 72 1.74 -6.17 -13.79
C HIS A 72 2.60 -5.38 -14.79
N GLY A 73 2.08 -4.24 -15.24
CA GLY A 73 2.84 -3.31 -16.08
C GLY A 73 3.84 -2.53 -15.25
N HIS A 74 5.13 -2.78 -15.46
CA HIS A 74 6.25 -2.01 -14.95
C HIS A 74 6.67 -0.98 -16.00
N HIS A 75 6.90 0.26 -15.58
CA HIS A 75 7.47 1.30 -16.43
C HIS A 75 8.89 1.58 -15.95
N PRO A 76 9.94 1.05 -16.62
CA PRO A 76 11.33 1.30 -16.21
C PRO A 76 11.70 2.77 -16.38
N ASN A 77 11.09 3.44 -17.37
CA ASN A 77 11.23 4.87 -17.58
C ASN A 77 9.84 5.52 -17.81
N TYR A 78 9.39 6.35 -16.88
CA TYR A 78 8.12 7.08 -16.98
C TYR A 78 8.11 8.19 -18.05
N ASP A 79 9.26 8.58 -18.59
CA ASP A 79 9.33 9.50 -19.74
C ASP A 79 8.89 8.83 -21.05
N ASN A 80 9.04 7.51 -21.14
CA ASN A 80 8.52 6.72 -22.24
C ASN A 80 7.31 5.90 -21.79
N ALA A 81 6.13 6.55 -21.79
CA ALA A 81 4.86 5.90 -21.39
C ALA A 81 4.51 4.64 -22.21
N ARG A 82 5.08 4.49 -23.41
CA ARG A 82 4.87 3.32 -24.28
C ARG A 82 5.84 2.16 -23.98
N HIS A 83 6.89 2.39 -23.21
CA HIS A 83 7.76 1.32 -22.75
C HIS A 83 7.18 0.72 -21.46
N VAL A 84 6.72 -0.53 -21.56
CA VAL A 84 6.10 -1.28 -20.47
C VAL A 84 6.72 -2.66 -20.47
N GLU A 85 7.22 -3.08 -19.32
CA GLU A 85 7.59 -4.47 -19.07
C GLU A 85 6.45 -5.17 -18.32
N TRP A 86 6.10 -6.37 -18.74
CA TRP A 86 5.07 -7.19 -18.11
C TRP A 86 5.70 -8.22 -17.21
N LEU A 87 5.64 -7.96 -15.90
CA LEU A 87 6.33 -8.74 -14.89
C LEU A 87 5.31 -9.43 -13.98
N CYS A 88 5.60 -10.68 -13.57
CA CYS A 88 4.83 -11.30 -12.49
C CYS A 88 5.10 -10.57 -11.16
N VAL A 89 4.18 -10.70 -10.19
CA VAL A 89 4.28 -10.00 -8.89
C VAL A 89 5.65 -10.17 -8.21
N PRO A 90 6.26 -11.38 -8.12
CA PRO A 90 7.60 -11.51 -7.53
C PRO A 90 8.67 -10.68 -8.26
N CYS A 91 8.74 -10.77 -9.59
CA CYS A 91 9.70 -9.99 -10.39
C CYS A 91 9.41 -8.48 -10.30
N HIS A 92 8.13 -8.08 -10.32
CA HIS A 92 7.72 -6.69 -10.16
C HIS A 92 8.15 -6.12 -8.80
N ASN A 93 8.06 -6.91 -7.73
CA ASN A 93 8.49 -6.50 -6.40
C ASN A 93 10.03 -6.41 -6.26
N THR A 94 10.80 -7.12 -7.09
CA THR A 94 12.27 -6.93 -7.11
C THR A 94 12.69 -5.58 -7.70
N VAL A 95 11.92 -5.05 -8.65
CA VAL A 95 12.19 -3.74 -9.28
C VAL A 95 11.55 -2.58 -8.51
N HIS A 96 10.42 -2.85 -7.86
CA HIS A 96 9.78 -1.95 -6.92
C HIS A 96 9.73 -2.61 -5.54
N PRO A 97 10.88 -2.68 -4.83
CA PRO A 97 10.86 -3.12 -3.45
C PRO A 97 9.91 -2.18 -2.72
N HIS A 98 8.75 -2.71 -2.33
CA HIS A 98 7.77 -1.96 -1.56
C HIS A 98 8.39 -1.66 -0.19
N ALA A 99 9.18 -0.58 -0.10
CA ALA A 99 9.72 -0.08 1.13
C ALA A 99 8.53 0.20 2.07
N GLY A 100 8.34 -0.66 3.07
CA GLY A 100 7.47 -0.35 4.21
C GLY A 100 5.97 -0.64 4.08
N HIS A 101 5.52 -1.55 3.21
CA HIS A 101 4.19 -2.18 3.38
C HIS A 101 4.26 -3.68 3.66
N SER A 102 5.42 -4.17 4.11
CA SER A 102 5.39 -5.17 5.17
C SER A 102 4.70 -4.49 6.35
N ARG A 103 3.37 -4.56 6.42
CA ARG A 103 2.71 -4.50 7.71
C ARG A 103 3.41 -5.61 8.47
N ARG A 104 4.31 -5.30 9.41
CA ARG A 104 4.80 -6.31 10.35
C ARG A 104 3.53 -6.95 10.88
N LYS A 105 3.29 -8.20 10.46
CA LYS A 105 2.09 -8.92 10.86
C LYS A 105 2.36 -9.33 12.29
N PHE A 106 1.94 -8.50 13.24
CA PHE A 106 1.87 -8.94 14.62
C PHE A 106 0.91 -10.14 14.64
N THR A 107 1.37 -11.25 15.20
CA THR A 107 0.48 -12.38 15.48
C THR A 107 -0.53 -11.97 16.54
N THR A 108 -1.68 -12.64 16.60
CA THR A 108 -2.66 -12.39 17.67
C THR A 108 -2.04 -12.58 19.05
N ALA A 109 -1.13 -13.55 19.22
CA ALA A 109 -0.39 -13.78 20.45
C ALA A 109 0.49 -12.57 20.82
N GLN A 110 1.28 -12.04 19.87
CA GLN A 110 2.08 -10.82 20.09
C GLN A 110 1.21 -9.61 20.43
N LEU A 111 0.02 -9.48 19.81
CA LEU A 111 -0.93 -8.41 20.14
C LEU A 111 -1.52 -8.55 21.55
N LEU A 112 -1.79 -9.79 22.01
CA LEU A 112 -2.34 -10.07 23.32
C LEU A 112 -1.30 -9.91 24.44
N GLU A 113 -0.07 -10.38 24.21
CA GLU A 113 1.07 -10.22 25.13
C GLU A 113 1.35 -8.72 25.39
N MET A 114 1.32 -7.90 24.34
CA MET A 114 1.54 -6.45 24.45
C MET A 114 0.35 -5.70 25.08
N LYS A 115 -0.87 -6.25 25.05
CA LYS A 115 -2.07 -5.62 25.65
C LYS A 115 -2.00 -5.62 27.19
N GLY A 116 -1.29 -6.56 27.79
CA GLY A 116 -1.09 -6.61 29.24
C GLY A 116 -0.35 -5.40 29.81
N THR A 117 0.41 -4.68 28.98
CA THR A 117 1.33 -3.62 29.44
C THR A 117 1.00 -2.22 28.90
N MET A 118 0.11 -2.07 27.91
CA MET A 118 -0.17 -0.75 27.32
C MET A 118 -1.59 -0.61 26.74
N THR A 119 -2.09 0.62 26.69
CA THR A 119 -3.39 0.93 26.06
C THR A 119 -3.32 0.75 24.53
N TYR A 120 -4.47 0.48 23.88
CA TYR A 120 -4.52 0.36 22.41
C TYR A 120 -4.00 1.60 21.67
N ARG A 121 -4.21 2.79 22.26
CA ARG A 121 -3.73 4.05 21.68
C ARG A 121 -2.20 4.13 21.76
N ALA A 122 -1.60 3.74 22.89
CA ALA A 122 -0.15 3.69 23.05
C ALA A 122 0.48 2.67 22.09
N PHE A 123 -0.13 1.48 21.98
CA PHE A 123 0.33 0.46 21.03
C PHE A 123 0.25 0.92 19.56
N ALA A 124 -0.86 1.57 19.18
CA ALA A 124 -1.05 2.14 17.85
C ALA A 124 0.04 3.12 17.45
N LEU A 125 0.41 4.01 18.38
CA LEU A 125 1.50 4.96 18.19
C LEU A 125 2.85 4.26 18.05
N LEU A 126 3.14 3.27 18.92
CA LEU A 126 4.40 2.52 18.90
C LEU A 126 4.64 1.82 17.56
N VAL A 127 3.61 1.20 16.98
CA VAL A 127 3.75 0.42 15.74
C VAL A 127 3.41 1.22 14.48
N GLY A 128 3.12 2.52 14.63
CA GLY A 128 2.85 3.42 13.51
C GLY A 128 1.57 3.11 12.72
N VAL A 129 0.51 2.64 13.40
CA VAL A 129 -0.80 2.36 12.77
C VAL A 129 -1.92 3.16 13.44
N ALA A 130 -3.02 3.40 12.72
CA ALA A 130 -4.18 4.04 13.33
C ALA A 130 -4.83 3.13 14.39
N PRO A 131 -5.33 3.63 15.53
CA PRO A 131 -5.96 2.81 16.57
C PRO A 131 -7.12 1.94 16.05
N SER A 132 -7.92 2.47 15.12
CA SER A 132 -9.01 1.73 14.46
C SER A 132 -8.52 0.52 13.66
N THR A 133 -7.26 0.51 13.23
CA THR A 133 -6.63 -0.64 12.56
C THR A 133 -6.39 -1.77 13.55
N ILE A 134 -5.95 -1.46 14.78
CA ILE A 134 -5.76 -2.46 15.85
C ILE A 134 -7.11 -3.05 16.28
N THR A 135 -8.15 -2.23 16.42
CA THR A 135 -9.51 -2.73 16.73
C THR A 135 -9.99 -3.73 15.67
N LYS A 136 -9.75 -3.46 14.39
CA LYS A 136 -10.08 -4.40 13.30
C LYS A 136 -9.28 -5.69 13.37
N TRP A 137 -8.01 -5.63 13.81
CA TRP A 137 -7.18 -6.81 13.99
C TRP A 137 -7.70 -7.72 15.10
N LEU A 138 -8.07 -7.12 16.24
CA LEU A 138 -8.56 -7.84 17.41
C LEU A 138 -9.97 -8.41 17.21
N ASN A 139 -10.84 -7.71 16.47
CA ASN A 139 -12.19 -8.17 16.18
C ASN A 139 -12.25 -9.19 15.03
N GLY A 140 -11.11 -9.71 14.58
CA GLY A 140 -11.05 -10.73 13.53
C GLY A 140 -11.47 -10.26 12.13
N ALA A 141 -11.60 -8.94 11.92
CA ALA A 141 -12.16 -8.36 10.70
C ALA A 141 -11.14 -8.20 9.55
N ILE A 142 -9.98 -8.87 9.60
CA ILE A 142 -9.03 -8.90 8.49
C ILE A 142 -9.33 -10.12 7.60
N PRO A 143 -9.36 -9.99 6.26
CA PRO A 143 -9.43 -11.15 5.37
C PRO A 143 -8.27 -12.11 5.68
N ARG A 144 -8.62 -13.31 6.15
CA ARG A 144 -7.69 -14.42 6.40
C ARG A 144 -7.09 -14.86 5.07
N HIS A 145 -6.00 -14.27 4.62
CA HIS A 145 -5.03 -15.07 3.88
C HIS A 145 -4.43 -16.02 4.90
N LYS A 146 -5.02 -17.23 5.01
CA LYS A 146 -4.67 -18.29 5.96
C LYS A 146 -3.14 -18.42 6.00
N PRO A 147 -2.45 -18.02 7.08
CA PRO A 147 -1.14 -18.59 7.33
C PRO A 147 -1.38 -20.08 7.55
N THR A 148 -0.63 -20.92 6.85
CA THR A 148 -0.60 -22.36 7.08
C THR A 148 -0.22 -22.58 8.54
N LEU A 149 -1.21 -22.79 9.41
CA LEU A 149 -1.00 -22.95 10.84
C LEU A 149 -0.37 -24.32 11.07
N LEU A 150 0.92 -24.30 11.42
CA LEU A 150 1.57 -25.38 12.15
C LEU A 150 0.70 -25.67 13.39
N LYS A 151 0.25 -26.92 13.53
CA LYS A 151 -0.46 -27.41 14.72
C LYS A 151 0.46 -27.29 15.94
N LEU A 152 0.35 -26.21 16.71
CA LEU A 152 0.84 -26.19 18.07
C LEU A 152 -0.12 -27.05 18.90
N ARG A 153 0.31 -28.27 19.24
CA ARG A 153 -0.32 -29.06 20.30
C ARG A 153 -0.14 -28.26 21.60
N MET A 154 -1.25 -27.84 22.18
CA MET A 154 -1.26 -27.36 23.56
C MET A 154 -0.87 -28.53 24.45
N VAL A 155 0.22 -28.37 25.19
CA VAL A 155 0.56 -29.23 26.31
C VAL A 155 -0.42 -28.86 27.41
N GLU A 156 -1.44 -29.68 27.61
CA GLU A 156 -2.27 -29.63 28.81
C GLU A 156 -1.42 -30.12 29.98
N ASN A 157 -0.99 -29.16 30.79
CA ASN A 157 -0.44 -29.41 32.10
C ASN A 157 -1.56 -29.10 33.10
N GLU A 158 -1.93 -30.11 33.89
CA GLU A 158 -2.40 -30.05 35.28
C GLU A 158 -3.56 -31.00 35.61
N ARG A 159 -3.36 -31.71 36.74
CA ARG A 159 -4.34 -32.30 37.67
C ARG A 159 -4.93 -33.66 37.30
N SER A 160 -4.33 -34.70 37.90
CA SER A 160 -5.02 -35.40 38.98
C SER A 160 -4.00 -35.89 40.01
N GLN A 161 -4.03 -35.24 41.17
CA GLN A 161 -3.69 -35.84 42.45
C GLN A 161 -4.84 -36.78 42.85
N HIS A 162 -4.49 -37.89 43.50
CA HIS A 162 -5.29 -38.98 44.08
C HIS A 162 -5.37 -40.26 43.26
#